data_AF-A0A3P6QQA0-F1
#
_entry.id   AF-A0A3P6QQA0-F1
#
_cell.length_a   1.000
_cell.length_b   1.000
_cell.length_c   1.000
_cell.angle_alpha   90.00
_cell.angle_beta   90.00
_cell.angle_gamma   90.00
#
_symmetry.space_group_name_H-M   'P 1'
#
loop_
_entity.id
_entity.type
_entity.pdbx_description
1 polymer ?
#
loop_
_entity_poly.entity_id
_entity_poly.type
_entity_poly.pdbx_seq_one_letter_code
_entity_poly.pdbx_strand_id
1 'polypeptide(L)'
;MKSTGALDERTLATLQGALGETSSQAVVVAVDRLFLSISNTCASHGMNTFRIFQGSCRLTADAIVYFVRALCAVSKEELNQPAAPRMFLLGKLVEVAFYNMGRIRLEWRRVWEVVGEHFNMAGCNASEVVAHYSVDALRQLAIKFLERGELPNFRFQKDFLRPFEVIMARNRSVQTRELVVACCSNLVEAHAPRIKSGWQNLFSVWTLAAGDVQKDIVEAAFLASSRVVLYQFKEDFASVLDAFQEALKCLAEFACNTNHPDMNMEAIRLIRSCGEYVSINQERIVEAPWEESWSVSGDQRIWLRGWFPIFFELSCIINRCKLDVRTRSLTVMFEIMKNHGNEFRSEWWRDLFNIVFRIFDHAKLDEHRADVSSRYIIIFGH
;
A
#
# COMPACT_ATOMS: atom_id res chain seq x y z
N MET A 1 55.15 36.30 18.40
CA MET A 1 54.00 37.06 18.93
C MET A 1 52.75 36.20 18.76
N LYS A 2 52.01 36.00 19.85
CA LYS A 2 50.78 35.20 19.95
C LYS A 2 49.61 35.95 19.30
N SER A 3 48.76 35.28 18.52
CA SER A 3 47.29 35.42 18.60
C SER A 3 46.60 34.32 17.78
N THR A 4 46.38 33.16 18.40
CA THR A 4 45.33 32.23 17.99
C THR A 4 43.99 32.88 18.36
N GLY A 5 43.24 33.37 17.37
CA GLY A 5 41.89 33.85 17.56
C GLY A 5 40.97 32.68 17.88
N ALA A 6 40.70 32.47 19.17
CA ALA A 6 39.56 31.69 19.59
C ALA A 6 38.32 32.36 18.99
N LEU A 7 37.60 31.65 18.10
CA LEU A 7 36.23 32.03 17.79
C LEU A 7 35.48 31.99 19.12
N ASP A 8 35.13 33.17 19.62
CA ASP A 8 34.44 33.37 20.88
C ASP A 8 33.13 32.56 20.84
N GLU A 9 33.00 31.59 21.75
CA GLU A 9 31.85 30.65 21.83
C GLU A 9 30.52 31.41 21.91
N ARG A 10 30.53 32.64 22.43
CA ARG A 10 29.37 33.54 22.39
C ARG A 10 29.02 33.98 20.98
N THR A 11 29.98 34.24 20.11
CA THR A 11 29.73 34.61 18.70
C THR A 11 29.18 33.44 17.90
N LEU A 12 29.65 32.21 18.19
CA LEU A 12 29.14 30.99 17.55
C LEU A 12 27.71 30.66 18.02
N ALA A 13 27.42 30.84 19.31
CA ALA A 13 26.07 30.71 19.87
C ALA A 13 25.11 31.80 19.37
N THR A 14 25.59 33.02 19.16
CA THR A 14 24.80 34.13 18.58
C THR A 14 24.52 33.89 17.10
N LEU A 15 25.47 33.31 16.35
CA LEU A 15 25.25 32.90 14.96
C LEU A 15 24.32 31.68 14.86
N GLN A 16 24.40 30.71 15.76
CA GLN A 16 23.45 29.60 15.83
C GLN A 16 22.04 30.06 16.23
N GLY A 17 21.94 31.00 17.17
CA GLY A 17 20.70 31.68 17.54
C GLY A 17 20.11 32.46 16.36
N ALA A 18 20.93 33.26 15.67
CA ALA A 18 20.52 34.03 14.50
C ALA A 18 20.18 33.14 13.29
N LEU A 19 20.84 31.99 13.09
CA LEU A 19 20.51 31.00 12.06
C LEU A 19 19.21 30.24 12.39
N GLY A 20 18.97 29.94 13.67
CA GLY A 20 17.71 29.39 14.16
C GLY A 20 16.54 30.37 14.03
N GLU A 21 16.76 31.62 14.42
CA GLU A 21 15.81 32.73 14.29
C GLU A 21 15.56 33.12 12.84
N THR A 22 16.56 33.15 11.96
CA THR A 22 16.35 33.43 10.53
C THR A 22 15.62 32.30 9.82
N SER A 23 15.83 31.03 10.19
CA SER A 23 15.02 29.92 9.68
C SER A 23 13.56 30.05 10.14
N SER A 24 13.34 30.48 11.38
CA SER A 24 12.00 30.67 11.92
C SER A 24 11.31 31.90 11.34
N GLN A 25 12.03 33.01 11.15
CA GLN A 25 11.53 34.24 10.54
C GLN A 25 11.27 34.06 9.06
N ALA A 26 12.10 33.29 8.33
CA ALA A 26 11.85 32.95 6.94
C ALA A 26 10.58 32.10 6.80
N VAL A 27 10.32 31.20 7.73
CA VAL A 27 9.10 30.39 7.76
C VAL A 27 7.90 31.23 8.16
N VAL A 28 8.02 32.13 9.14
CA VAL A 28 6.96 33.09 9.47
C VAL A 28 6.65 33.98 8.26
N VAL A 29 7.66 34.47 7.54
CA VAL A 29 7.48 35.27 6.32
C VAL A 29 6.92 34.44 5.17
N ALA A 30 7.29 33.16 5.03
CA ALA A 30 6.73 32.25 4.04
C ALA A 30 5.28 31.89 4.37
N VAL A 31 4.96 31.67 5.65
CA VAL A 31 3.61 31.46 6.17
C VAL A 31 2.78 32.74 6.01
N ASP A 32 3.34 33.92 6.26
CA ASP A 32 2.66 35.21 6.06
C ASP A 32 2.43 35.49 4.57
N ARG A 33 3.40 35.20 3.70
CA ARG A 33 3.23 35.28 2.24
C ARG A 33 2.26 34.23 1.72
N LEU A 34 2.23 33.04 2.32
CA LEU A 34 1.26 32.00 2.03
C LEU A 34 -0.12 32.45 2.48
N PHE A 35 -0.27 32.98 3.69
CA PHE A 35 -1.52 33.56 4.19
C PHE A 35 -1.93 34.72 3.31
N LEU A 36 -1.03 35.57 2.82
CA LEU A 36 -1.34 36.62 1.85
C LEU A 36 -1.76 36.04 0.50
N SER A 37 -1.06 35.05 -0.04
CA SER A 37 -1.36 34.42 -1.34
C SER A 37 -2.66 33.63 -1.29
N ILE A 38 -2.91 32.93 -0.18
CA ILE A 38 -4.15 32.23 0.12
C ILE A 38 -5.25 33.26 0.33
N SER A 39 -5.02 34.32 1.11
CA SER A 39 -5.99 35.38 1.34
C SER A 39 -6.33 36.13 0.06
N ASN A 40 -5.37 36.32 -0.86
CA ASN A 40 -5.60 36.93 -2.17
C ASN A 40 -6.42 36.01 -3.08
N THR A 41 -6.09 34.70 -3.12
CA THR A 41 -6.89 33.68 -3.83
C THR A 41 -8.29 33.56 -3.22
N CYS A 42 -8.42 33.64 -1.91
CA CYS A 42 -9.69 33.59 -1.19
C CYS A 42 -10.51 34.87 -1.38
N ALA A 43 -9.87 36.05 -1.43
CA ALA A 43 -10.51 37.33 -1.68
C ALA A 43 -11.04 37.42 -3.11
N SER A 44 -10.31 36.89 -4.10
CA SER A 44 -10.79 36.79 -5.48
C SER A 44 -11.98 35.82 -5.63
N HIS A 45 -12.24 34.98 -4.63
CA HIS A 45 -13.34 34.01 -4.60
C HIS A 45 -14.34 34.22 -3.43
N GLY A 46 -14.28 35.36 -2.71
CA GLY A 46 -15.26 35.74 -1.68
C GLY A 46 -15.24 34.98 -0.35
N MET A 47 -14.09 34.45 0.10
CA MET A 47 -13.96 33.69 1.36
C MET A 47 -13.37 34.49 2.53
N ASN A 48 -13.90 34.30 3.75
CA ASN A 48 -13.38 34.88 5.00
C ASN A 48 -12.12 34.14 5.51
N THR A 49 -11.08 34.90 5.84
CA THR A 49 -9.72 34.46 6.23
C THR A 49 -9.66 33.61 7.51
N PHE A 50 -10.63 33.73 8.42
CA PHE A 50 -10.64 32.98 9.68
C PHE A 50 -11.12 31.52 9.53
N ARG A 51 -11.66 31.13 8.36
CA ARG A 51 -12.21 29.78 8.09
C ARG A 51 -11.69 29.17 6.79
N ILE A 52 -10.48 29.53 6.36
CA ILE A 52 -9.92 29.13 5.07
C ILE A 52 -9.92 27.61 4.88
N PHE A 53 -9.40 26.85 5.85
CA PHE A 53 -9.29 25.39 5.74
C PHE A 53 -10.65 24.69 5.72
N GLN A 54 -11.58 25.11 6.57
CA GLN A 54 -12.95 24.59 6.59
C GLN A 54 -13.74 25.00 5.34
N GLY A 55 -13.53 26.22 4.85
CA GLY A 55 -14.18 26.75 3.66
C GLY A 55 -13.59 26.25 2.35
N SER A 56 -12.48 25.50 2.38
CA SER A 56 -11.81 24.96 1.19
C SER A 56 -12.72 24.08 0.32
N CYS A 57 -13.77 23.47 0.90
CA CYS A 57 -14.82 22.74 0.17
C CYS A 57 -15.64 23.62 -0.79
N ARG A 58 -15.62 24.95 -0.62
CA ARG A 58 -16.30 25.93 -1.49
C ARG A 58 -15.44 26.38 -2.67
N LEU A 59 -14.15 26.07 -2.67
CA LEU A 59 -13.26 26.39 -3.78
C LEU A 59 -13.69 25.63 -5.05
N THR A 60 -13.46 26.23 -6.21
CA THR A 60 -13.68 25.57 -7.50
C THR A 60 -12.69 24.41 -7.69
N ALA A 61 -12.99 23.53 -8.65
CA ALA A 61 -12.17 22.37 -9.03
C ALA A 61 -10.68 22.70 -9.21
N ASP A 62 -10.37 23.81 -9.85
CA ASP A 62 -8.98 24.22 -10.10
C ASP A 62 -8.39 24.97 -8.90
N ALA A 63 -9.16 25.84 -8.25
CA ALA A 63 -8.70 26.61 -7.11
C ALA A 63 -8.28 25.71 -5.94
N ILE A 64 -9.01 24.62 -5.67
CA ILE A 64 -8.62 23.69 -4.60
C ILE A 64 -7.28 23.00 -4.90
N VAL A 65 -7.00 22.66 -6.17
CA VAL A 65 -5.73 22.02 -6.56
C VAL A 65 -4.56 22.99 -6.36
N TYR A 66 -4.70 24.25 -6.78
CA TYR A 66 -3.68 25.27 -6.50
C TYR A 66 -3.47 25.49 -5.00
N PHE A 67 -4.57 25.54 -4.25
CA PHE A 67 -4.53 25.70 -2.79
C PHE A 67 -3.77 24.56 -2.11
N VAL A 68 -4.08 23.29 -2.41
CA VAL A 68 -3.36 22.17 -1.79
C VAL A 68 -1.90 22.08 -2.23
N ARG A 69 -1.57 22.46 -3.48
CA ARG A 69 -0.16 22.53 -3.94
C ARG A 69 0.64 23.55 -3.14
N ALA A 70 0.10 24.75 -2.95
CA ALA A 70 0.75 25.79 -2.15
C ALA A 70 0.90 25.35 -0.68
N LEU A 71 -0.14 24.72 -0.11
CA LEU A 71 -0.12 24.22 1.26
C LEU A 71 0.94 23.12 1.45
N CYS A 72 1.05 22.17 0.52
CA CYS A 72 2.06 21.12 0.55
C CYS A 72 3.49 21.69 0.41
N ALA A 73 3.69 22.70 -0.45
CA ALA A 73 4.99 23.33 -0.62
C ALA A 73 5.53 23.93 0.69
N VAL A 74 4.71 24.71 1.40
CA VAL A 74 5.15 25.32 2.67
C VAL A 74 5.19 24.29 3.79
N SER A 75 4.26 23.34 3.84
CA SER A 75 4.35 22.23 4.79
C SER A 75 5.66 21.45 4.61
N LYS A 76 6.14 21.26 3.38
CA LYS A 76 7.42 20.60 3.12
C LYS A 76 8.59 21.41 3.69
N GLU A 77 8.55 22.74 3.63
CA GLU A 77 9.56 23.60 4.27
C GLU A 77 9.49 23.50 5.80
N GLU A 78 8.29 23.47 6.39
CA GLU A 78 8.10 23.30 7.84
C GLU A 78 8.65 21.97 8.37
N LEU A 79 8.43 20.87 7.62
CA LEU A 79 8.86 19.54 8.01
C LEU A 79 10.35 19.29 7.81
N ASN A 80 11.02 20.05 6.94
CA ASN A 80 12.45 19.92 6.66
C ASN A 80 13.33 20.80 7.57
N GLN A 81 12.74 21.49 8.56
CA GLN A 81 13.52 22.25 9.54
C GLN A 81 14.32 21.30 10.44
N PRO A 82 15.67 21.31 10.37
CA PRO A 82 16.49 20.29 11.02
C PRO A 82 16.43 20.31 12.56
N ALA A 83 16.23 21.50 13.14
CA ALA A 83 16.25 21.69 14.60
C ALA A 83 14.89 21.43 15.27
N ALA A 84 13.78 21.65 14.56
CA ALA A 84 12.44 21.53 15.10
C ALA A 84 11.41 21.44 13.96
N PRO A 85 11.10 20.23 13.44
CA PRO A 85 10.08 20.07 12.41
C PRO A 85 8.72 20.51 12.93
N ARG A 86 8.07 21.43 12.22
CA ARG A 86 6.74 21.95 12.58
C ARG A 86 5.67 21.21 11.79
N MET A 87 4.69 20.64 12.49
CA MET A 87 3.63 19.83 11.88
C MET A 87 2.32 20.61 11.67
N PHE A 88 2.32 21.93 11.86
CA PHE A 88 1.11 22.73 11.82
C PHE A 88 0.41 22.65 10.46
N LEU A 89 1.12 22.92 9.35
CA LEU A 89 0.51 22.85 8.02
C LEU A 89 0.22 21.43 7.58
N LEU A 90 0.97 20.43 8.06
CA LEU A 90 0.63 19.03 7.85
C LEU A 90 -0.73 18.72 8.47
N GLY A 91 -0.97 19.14 9.72
CA GLY A 91 -2.28 19.00 10.37
C GLY A 91 -3.41 19.76 9.65
N LYS A 92 -3.12 20.96 9.12
CA LYS A 92 -4.09 21.68 8.28
C LYS A 92 -4.37 21.00 6.95
N LEU A 93 -3.38 20.32 6.37
CA LEU A 93 -3.59 19.50 5.18
C LEU A 93 -4.53 18.32 5.46
N VAL A 94 -4.44 17.70 6.65
CA VAL A 94 -5.38 16.65 7.10
C VAL A 94 -6.81 17.18 7.15
N GLU A 95 -7.03 18.35 7.77
CA GLU A 95 -8.34 19.01 7.81
C GLU A 95 -8.88 19.29 6.39
N VAL A 96 -8.04 19.81 5.50
CA VAL A 96 -8.42 20.09 4.11
C VAL A 96 -8.78 18.80 3.38
N ALA A 97 -8.00 17.73 3.52
CA ALA A 97 -8.32 16.43 2.94
C ALA A 97 -9.68 15.91 3.45
N PHE A 98 -9.95 16.04 4.76
CA PHE A 98 -11.21 15.67 5.39
C PHE A 98 -12.40 16.45 4.81
N TYR A 99 -12.32 17.78 4.69
CA TYR A 99 -13.43 18.58 4.17
C TYR A 99 -13.65 18.42 2.66
N ASN A 100 -12.64 18.00 1.89
CA ASN A 100 -12.71 17.91 0.44
C ASN A 100 -12.90 16.49 -0.10
N MET A 101 -12.82 15.44 0.72
CA MET A 101 -13.14 14.07 0.27
C MET A 101 -14.57 13.93 -0.26
N GLY A 102 -15.44 14.90 0.08
CA GLY A 102 -16.82 15.06 -0.39
C GLY A 102 -17.01 15.42 -1.87
N ARG A 103 -15.96 15.91 -2.54
CA ARG A 103 -16.03 16.43 -3.91
C ARG A 103 -16.38 15.35 -4.93
N ILE A 104 -16.75 15.80 -6.13
CA ILE A 104 -16.89 14.89 -7.28
C ILE A 104 -15.55 14.16 -7.51
N ARG A 105 -15.64 12.90 -7.96
CA ARG A 105 -14.51 11.96 -7.99
C ARG A 105 -13.31 12.46 -8.80
N LEU A 106 -13.55 13.08 -9.95
CA LEU A 106 -12.51 13.65 -10.81
C LEU A 106 -11.74 14.79 -10.14
N GLU A 107 -12.45 15.66 -9.40
CA GLU A 107 -11.81 16.72 -8.61
C GLU A 107 -11.02 16.13 -7.44
N TRP A 108 -11.64 15.22 -6.69
CA TRP A 108 -10.98 14.58 -5.55
C TRP A 108 -9.70 13.86 -5.96
N ARG A 109 -9.71 13.14 -7.08
CA ARG A 109 -8.51 12.46 -7.61
C ARG A 109 -7.37 13.46 -7.82
N ARG A 110 -7.63 14.62 -8.43
CA ARG A 110 -6.61 15.67 -8.65
C ARG A 110 -6.09 16.27 -7.34
N VAL A 111 -6.96 16.40 -6.34
CA VAL A 111 -6.57 16.86 -5.00
C VAL A 111 -5.70 15.80 -4.30
N TRP A 112 -6.15 14.55 -4.30
CA TRP A 112 -5.48 13.44 -3.63
C TRP A 112 -4.14 13.09 -4.27
N GLU A 113 -3.98 13.27 -5.59
CA GLU A 113 -2.68 13.12 -6.25
C GLU A 113 -1.59 14.00 -5.60
N VAL A 114 -1.94 15.24 -5.25
CA VAL A 114 -1.03 16.18 -4.60
C VAL A 114 -0.89 15.84 -3.11
N VAL A 115 -2.01 15.63 -2.41
CA VAL A 115 -2.03 15.39 -0.97
C VAL A 115 -1.37 14.06 -0.61
N GLY A 116 -1.67 13.00 -1.36
CA GLY A 116 -1.10 11.66 -1.20
C GLY A 116 0.41 11.64 -1.41
N GLU A 117 0.94 12.38 -2.39
CA GLU A 117 2.39 12.50 -2.57
C GLU A 117 3.05 13.26 -1.41
N HIS A 118 2.37 14.25 -0.84
CA HIS A 118 2.86 14.91 0.38
C HIS A 118 2.88 13.97 1.58
N PHE A 119 1.86 13.11 1.72
CA PHE A 119 1.85 12.05 2.74
C PHE A 119 2.94 11.00 2.53
N ASN A 120 3.26 10.64 1.28
CA ASN A 120 4.41 9.76 0.98
C ASN A 120 5.70 10.36 1.53
N MET A 121 5.93 11.67 1.28
CA MET A 121 7.10 12.39 1.77
C MET A 121 7.11 12.49 3.31
N ALA A 122 6.01 12.91 3.91
CA ALA A 122 5.92 13.11 5.36
C ALA A 122 5.99 11.79 6.14
N GLY A 123 5.37 10.72 5.63
CA GLY A 123 5.45 9.38 6.22
C GLY A 123 6.82 8.71 6.05
N CYS A 124 7.64 9.15 5.10
CA CYS A 124 9.03 8.71 4.93
C CYS A 124 10.05 9.68 5.56
N ASN A 125 9.60 10.64 6.36
CA ASN A 125 10.49 11.61 7.00
C ASN A 125 11.43 10.93 7.99
N ALA A 126 12.65 11.46 8.13
CA ALA A 126 13.64 10.95 9.08
C ALA A 126 13.23 11.20 10.55
N SER A 127 12.43 12.25 10.80
CA SER A 127 11.81 12.48 12.09
C SER A 127 10.66 11.50 12.31
N GLU A 128 10.86 10.58 13.24
CA GLU A 128 9.86 9.57 13.61
C GLU A 128 8.53 10.20 14.03
N VAL A 129 8.57 11.32 14.74
CA VAL A 129 7.37 12.06 15.17
C VAL A 129 6.52 12.51 13.96
N VAL A 130 7.17 13.00 12.90
CA VAL A 130 6.50 13.42 11.66
C VAL A 130 5.94 12.21 10.92
N ALA A 131 6.73 11.14 10.82
CA ALA A 131 6.33 9.92 10.15
C ALA A 131 5.12 9.26 10.83
N HIS A 132 5.17 9.11 12.17
CA HIS A 132 4.07 8.56 12.97
C HIS A 132 2.80 9.39 12.87
N TYR A 133 2.91 10.71 12.99
CA TYR A 133 1.77 11.60 12.81
C TYR A 133 1.14 11.42 11.41
N SER A 134 1.97 11.32 10.37
CA SER A 134 1.51 11.14 8.99
C SER A 134 0.78 9.81 8.79
N VAL A 135 1.32 8.71 9.33
CA VAL A 135 0.70 7.38 9.25
C VAL A 135 -0.63 7.35 10.00
N ASP A 136 -0.68 7.93 11.20
CA ASP A 136 -1.92 7.98 11.97
C ASP A 136 -2.98 8.86 11.30
N ALA A 137 -2.59 10.02 10.77
CA ALA A 137 -3.49 10.88 10.01
C ALA A 137 -4.03 10.20 8.74
N LEU A 138 -3.18 9.45 8.01
CA LEU A 138 -3.61 8.62 6.89
C LEU A 138 -4.65 7.59 7.32
N ARG A 139 -4.45 6.92 8.47
CA ARG A 139 -5.41 5.95 9.01
C ARG A 139 -6.76 6.60 9.34
N GLN A 140 -6.74 7.76 10.01
CA GLN A 140 -7.97 8.49 10.35
C GLN A 140 -8.74 8.92 9.10
N LEU A 141 -8.04 9.43 8.08
CA LEU A 141 -8.68 9.77 6.81
C LEU A 141 -9.17 8.53 6.05
N ALA A 142 -8.42 7.42 6.08
CA ALA A 142 -8.81 6.15 5.46
C ALA A 142 -10.11 5.60 6.04
N ILE A 143 -10.27 5.62 7.37
CA ILE A 143 -11.52 5.24 8.05
C ILE A 143 -12.70 6.02 7.46
N LYS A 144 -12.57 7.35 7.40
CA LYS A 144 -13.62 8.23 6.86
C LYS A 144 -13.84 8.06 5.36
N PHE A 145 -12.80 7.75 4.62
CA PHE A 145 -12.90 7.50 3.19
C PHE A 145 -13.62 6.18 2.88
N LEU A 146 -13.30 5.10 3.61
CA LEU A 146 -13.93 3.79 3.47
C LEU A 146 -15.43 3.81 3.83
N GLU A 147 -15.83 4.59 4.84
CA GLU A 147 -17.24 4.79 5.20
C GLU A 147 -18.11 5.30 4.02
N ARG A 148 -17.51 6.02 3.06
CA ARG A 148 -18.23 6.55 1.87
C ARG A 148 -18.51 5.47 0.83
N GLY A 149 -17.84 4.33 0.91
CA GLY A 149 -17.94 3.24 -0.06
C GLY A 149 -17.28 3.55 -1.41
N GLU A 150 -17.13 2.50 -2.20
CA GLU A 150 -16.56 2.54 -3.54
C GLU A 150 -17.61 2.11 -4.57
N LEU A 151 -17.66 2.81 -5.71
CA LEU A 151 -18.55 2.42 -6.80
C LEU A 151 -17.97 1.23 -7.56
N PRO A 152 -18.82 0.35 -8.13
CA PRO A 152 -18.37 -0.69 -9.05
C PRO A 152 -17.53 -0.11 -10.19
N ASN A 153 -16.48 -0.83 -10.61
CA ASN A 153 -15.55 -0.45 -11.69
C ASN A 153 -14.66 0.78 -11.41
N PHE A 154 -14.65 1.29 -10.18
CA PHE A 154 -13.71 2.32 -9.78
C PHE A 154 -12.80 1.81 -8.67
N ARG A 155 -11.54 2.28 -8.68
CA ARG A 155 -10.49 1.83 -7.76
C ARG A 155 -9.92 2.99 -6.94
N PHE A 156 -10.79 3.80 -6.34
CA PHE A 156 -10.39 4.97 -5.56
C PHE A 156 -9.73 4.60 -4.23
N GLN A 157 -10.18 3.52 -3.58
CA GLN A 157 -9.54 3.02 -2.37
C GLN A 157 -8.11 2.59 -2.67
N LYS A 158 -7.85 2.03 -3.85
CA LYS A 158 -6.51 1.69 -4.30
C LYS A 158 -5.58 2.90 -4.35
N ASP A 159 -6.02 3.98 -4.99
CA ASP A 159 -5.25 5.23 -5.06
C ASP A 159 -5.10 5.87 -3.67
N PHE A 160 -6.13 5.78 -2.83
CA PHE A 160 -6.16 6.37 -1.50
C PHE A 160 -5.19 5.69 -0.52
N LEU A 161 -5.17 4.35 -0.49
CA LEU A 161 -4.39 3.57 0.47
C LEU A 161 -2.93 3.35 0.05
N ARG A 162 -2.56 3.68 -1.19
CA ARG A 162 -1.20 3.55 -1.72
C ARG A 162 -0.10 4.14 -0.82
N PRO A 163 -0.29 5.26 -0.11
CA PRO A 163 0.76 5.77 0.79
C PRO A 163 1.21 4.80 1.87
N PHE A 164 0.34 3.90 2.37
CA PHE A 164 0.77 2.88 3.33
C PHE A 164 1.85 1.95 2.74
N GLU A 165 1.71 1.54 1.48
CA GLU A 165 2.72 0.73 0.78
C GLU A 165 4.04 1.48 0.63
N VAL A 166 3.96 2.77 0.23
CA VAL A 166 5.16 3.60 0.02
C VAL A 166 5.93 3.77 1.32
N ILE A 167 5.22 4.04 2.43
CA ILE A 167 5.84 4.24 3.74
C ILE A 167 6.43 2.93 4.25
N MET A 168 5.71 1.81 4.14
CA MET A 168 6.21 0.49 4.54
C MET A 168 7.50 0.13 3.79
N ALA A 169 7.57 0.40 2.48
CA ALA A 169 8.71 0.07 1.64
C ALA A 169 9.94 0.97 1.89
N ARG A 170 9.73 2.25 2.25
CA ARG A 170 10.80 3.27 2.24
C ARG A 170 11.24 3.73 3.63
N ASN A 171 10.39 3.61 4.65
CA ASN A 171 10.74 4.10 5.98
C ASN A 171 11.62 3.10 6.74
N ARG A 172 12.75 3.60 7.28
CA ARG A 172 13.75 2.78 7.98
C ARG A 172 13.46 2.58 9.48
N SER A 173 12.61 3.41 10.09
CA SER A 173 12.20 3.26 11.50
C SER A 173 11.32 2.03 11.66
N VAL A 174 11.72 1.14 12.58
CA VAL A 174 10.98 -0.07 12.93
C VAL A 174 9.60 0.29 13.46
N GLN A 175 9.56 1.27 14.36
CA GLN A 175 8.34 1.76 15.02
C GLN A 175 7.35 2.31 13.99
N THR A 176 7.85 2.99 12.95
CA THR A 176 6.97 3.49 11.88
C THR A 176 6.40 2.35 11.04
N ARG A 177 7.22 1.35 10.66
CA ARG A 177 6.74 0.19 9.90
C ARG A 177 5.76 -0.66 10.69
N GLU A 178 6.02 -0.86 11.98
CA GLU A 178 5.09 -1.51 12.91
C GLU A 178 3.75 -0.75 12.99
N LEU A 179 3.80 0.58 13.11
CA LEU A 179 2.60 1.41 13.10
C LEU A 179 1.81 1.28 11.79
N VAL A 180 2.47 1.21 10.63
CA VAL A 180 1.80 0.98 9.33
C VAL A 180 1.04 -0.35 9.34
N VAL A 181 1.69 -1.45 9.76
CA VAL A 181 1.03 -2.76 9.85
C VAL A 181 -0.15 -2.72 10.82
N ALA A 182 0.02 -2.11 12.00
CA ALA A 182 -1.04 -1.94 12.98
C ALA A 182 -2.23 -1.14 12.43
N CYS A 183 -1.95 -0.04 11.70
CA CYS A 183 -2.99 0.77 11.05
C CYS A 183 -3.77 -0.05 10.01
N CYS A 184 -3.07 -0.79 9.15
CA CYS A 184 -3.71 -1.67 8.16
C CYS A 184 -4.57 -2.76 8.82
N SER A 185 -4.08 -3.38 9.88
CA SER A 185 -4.86 -4.35 10.67
C SER A 185 -6.11 -3.73 11.27
N ASN A 186 -6.01 -2.52 11.83
CA ASN A 186 -7.14 -1.79 12.38
C ASN A 186 -8.19 -1.43 11.32
N LEU A 187 -7.76 -1.04 10.11
CA LEU A 187 -8.68 -0.76 8.99
C LEU A 187 -9.50 -2.00 8.62
N VAL A 188 -8.87 -3.17 8.60
CA VAL A 188 -9.57 -4.44 8.31
C VAL A 188 -10.57 -4.77 9.41
N GLU A 189 -10.16 -4.69 10.69
CA GLU A 189 -11.04 -5.02 11.82
C GLU A 189 -12.29 -4.16 11.87
N ALA A 190 -12.14 -2.86 11.63
CA ALA A 190 -13.25 -1.92 11.74
C ALA A 190 -14.08 -1.81 10.46
N HIS A 191 -13.49 -2.06 9.28
CA HIS A 191 -14.10 -1.70 8.00
C HIS A 191 -13.99 -2.76 6.88
N ALA A 192 -13.66 -4.03 7.17
CA ALA A 192 -13.59 -5.10 6.16
C ALA A 192 -14.75 -5.11 5.13
N PRO A 193 -16.05 -4.99 5.52
CA PRO A 193 -17.16 -5.00 4.56
C PRO A 193 -17.15 -3.80 3.58
N ARG A 194 -16.46 -2.73 3.93
CA ARG A 194 -16.34 -1.50 3.13
C ARG A 194 -15.11 -1.50 2.22
N ILE A 195 -14.15 -2.39 2.45
CA ILE A 195 -12.94 -2.49 1.63
C ILE A 195 -13.27 -3.25 0.35
N LYS A 196 -12.87 -2.68 -0.78
CA LYS A 196 -13.03 -3.20 -2.15
C LYS A 196 -11.66 -3.15 -2.85
N SER A 197 -11.39 -2.22 -3.76
CA SER A 197 -10.08 -2.13 -4.43
C SER A 197 -8.90 -1.90 -3.47
N GLY A 198 -9.16 -1.41 -2.26
CA GLY A 198 -8.17 -1.22 -1.21
C GLY A 198 -7.51 -2.51 -0.70
N TRP A 199 -8.13 -3.68 -0.92
CA TRP A 199 -7.53 -4.96 -0.52
C TRP A 199 -6.17 -5.19 -1.18
N GLN A 200 -5.97 -4.72 -2.42
CA GLN A 200 -4.68 -4.86 -3.12
C GLN A 200 -3.54 -4.17 -2.34
N ASN A 201 -3.78 -2.97 -1.82
CA ASN A 201 -2.76 -2.23 -1.06
C ASN A 201 -2.47 -2.91 0.28
N LEU A 202 -3.51 -3.42 0.96
CA LEU A 202 -3.35 -4.09 2.25
C LEU A 202 -2.50 -5.36 2.12
N PHE A 203 -2.77 -6.20 1.12
CA PHE A 203 -1.93 -7.36 0.83
C PHE A 203 -0.53 -6.97 0.35
N SER A 204 -0.39 -5.88 -0.40
CA SER A 204 0.93 -5.35 -0.77
C SER A 204 1.75 -4.91 0.44
N VAL A 205 1.14 -4.20 1.41
CA VAL A 205 1.78 -3.84 2.69
C VAL A 205 2.23 -5.08 3.46
N TRP A 206 1.37 -6.09 3.61
CA TRP A 206 1.75 -7.32 4.31
C TRP A 206 2.78 -8.15 3.55
N THR A 207 2.79 -8.10 2.21
CA THR A 207 3.86 -8.72 1.40
C THR A 207 5.21 -8.06 1.68
N LEU A 208 5.26 -6.73 1.80
CA LEU A 208 6.48 -6.02 2.19
C LEU A 208 6.89 -6.38 3.63
N ALA A 209 5.93 -6.46 4.55
CA ALA A 209 6.15 -6.83 5.94
C ALA A 209 6.64 -8.28 6.11
N ALA A 210 6.24 -9.18 5.22
CA ALA A 210 6.67 -10.58 5.24
C ALA A 210 8.19 -10.73 5.09
N GLY A 211 8.87 -9.77 4.46
CA GLY A 211 10.33 -9.72 4.32
C GLY A 211 11.04 -8.84 5.36
N ASP A 212 10.35 -8.34 6.39
CA ASP A 212 10.97 -7.49 7.40
C ASP A 212 11.97 -8.27 8.27
N VAL A 213 12.96 -7.56 8.79
CA VAL A 213 13.96 -8.12 9.72
C VAL A 213 13.36 -8.32 11.11
N GLN A 214 12.34 -7.52 11.46
CA GLN A 214 11.71 -7.56 12.77
C GLN A 214 10.59 -8.59 12.82
N LYS A 215 10.79 -9.61 13.66
CA LYS A 215 9.86 -10.73 13.87
C LYS A 215 8.44 -10.27 14.20
N ASP A 216 8.29 -9.28 15.07
CA ASP A 216 6.98 -8.81 15.52
C ASP A 216 6.16 -8.19 14.38
N ILE A 217 6.83 -7.51 13.43
CA ILE A 217 6.21 -6.95 12.22
C ILE A 217 5.72 -8.08 11.31
N VAL A 218 6.56 -9.10 11.07
CA VAL A 218 6.23 -10.27 10.26
C VAL A 218 5.04 -11.02 10.87
N GLU A 219 5.07 -11.25 12.18
CA GLU A 219 4.01 -11.94 12.94
C GLU A 219 2.67 -11.18 12.88
N ALA A 220 2.70 -9.87 13.13
CA ALA A 220 1.50 -9.04 13.07
C ALA A 220 0.89 -9.02 11.66
N ALA A 221 1.72 -8.90 10.62
CA ALA A 221 1.27 -8.92 9.24
C ALA A 221 0.68 -10.28 8.86
N PHE A 222 1.34 -11.39 9.25
CA PHE A 222 0.86 -12.75 8.97
C PHE A 222 -0.47 -13.03 9.64
N LEU A 223 -0.65 -12.63 10.90
CA LEU A 223 -1.90 -12.79 11.63
C LEU A 223 -3.04 -12.03 10.94
N ALA A 224 -2.79 -10.78 10.54
CA ALA A 224 -3.76 -9.95 9.85
C ALA A 224 -4.18 -10.56 8.50
N SER A 225 -3.22 -10.93 7.65
CA SER A 225 -3.50 -11.53 6.34
C SER A 225 -4.19 -12.89 6.47
N SER A 226 -3.77 -13.72 7.42
CA SER A 226 -4.37 -15.04 7.67
C SER A 226 -5.83 -14.92 8.08
N ARG A 227 -6.17 -13.94 8.92
CA ARG A 227 -7.55 -13.67 9.31
C ARG A 227 -8.40 -13.26 8.10
N VAL A 228 -7.88 -12.43 7.20
CA VAL A 228 -8.59 -12.08 5.96
C VAL A 228 -8.88 -13.32 5.12
N VAL A 229 -7.89 -14.20 4.92
CA VAL A 229 -8.07 -15.44 4.15
C VAL A 229 -9.06 -16.39 4.81
N LEU A 230 -9.05 -16.52 6.14
CA LEU A 230 -9.93 -17.47 6.85
C LEU A 230 -11.37 -16.99 6.97
N TYR A 231 -11.59 -15.69 7.15
CA TYR A 231 -12.91 -15.11 7.42
C TYR A 231 -13.46 -14.34 6.21
N GLN A 232 -12.73 -13.34 5.71
CA GLN A 232 -13.24 -12.47 4.63
C GLN A 232 -13.44 -13.23 3.31
N PHE A 233 -12.51 -14.12 2.93
CA PHE A 233 -12.65 -14.91 1.68
C PHE A 233 -13.83 -15.87 1.77
N LYS A 234 -14.16 -16.33 2.98
CA LYS A 234 -15.31 -17.21 3.23
C LYS A 234 -16.63 -16.44 3.21
N GLU A 235 -16.67 -15.24 3.78
CA GLU A 235 -17.90 -14.46 3.95
C GLU A 235 -18.24 -13.60 2.72
N ASP A 236 -17.26 -12.94 2.10
CA ASP A 236 -17.46 -12.04 0.96
C ASP A 236 -16.27 -12.14 -0.02
N PHE A 237 -16.15 -13.29 -0.69
CA PHE A 237 -15.12 -13.55 -1.70
C PHE A 237 -15.13 -12.52 -2.85
N ALA A 238 -16.31 -12.03 -3.24
CA ALA A 238 -16.44 -11.07 -4.32
C ALA A 238 -15.71 -9.74 -4.00
N SER A 239 -15.71 -9.31 -2.74
CA SER A 239 -14.99 -8.09 -2.33
C SER A 239 -13.47 -8.18 -2.49
N VAL A 240 -12.89 -9.37 -2.34
CA VAL A 240 -11.45 -9.61 -2.34
C VAL A 240 -10.93 -10.16 -3.67
N LEU A 241 -11.81 -10.54 -4.60
CA LEU A 241 -11.45 -11.20 -5.85
C LEU A 241 -10.43 -10.41 -6.68
N ASP A 242 -10.56 -9.09 -6.75
CA ASP A 242 -9.60 -8.24 -7.46
C ASP A 242 -8.22 -8.21 -6.81
N ALA A 243 -8.11 -8.55 -5.52
CA ALA A 243 -6.86 -8.64 -4.78
C ALA A 243 -6.41 -10.08 -4.53
N PHE A 244 -7.05 -11.07 -5.18
CA PHE A 244 -6.81 -12.48 -4.92
C PHE A 244 -5.37 -12.90 -5.27
N GLN A 245 -4.84 -12.40 -6.39
CA GLN A 245 -3.45 -12.65 -6.78
C GLN A 245 -2.47 -12.00 -5.79
N GLU A 246 -2.71 -10.76 -5.36
CA GLU A 246 -1.91 -10.08 -4.34
C GLU A 246 -1.93 -10.84 -3.01
N ALA A 247 -3.07 -11.40 -2.62
CA ALA A 247 -3.19 -12.22 -1.42
C ALA A 247 -2.35 -13.51 -1.50
N LEU A 248 -2.40 -14.21 -2.63
CA LEU A 248 -1.59 -15.41 -2.85
C LEU A 248 -0.10 -15.08 -2.87
N LYS A 249 0.29 -13.98 -3.51
CA LYS A 249 1.68 -13.48 -3.48
C LYS A 249 2.13 -13.16 -2.05
N CYS A 250 1.26 -12.54 -1.26
CA CYS A 250 1.53 -12.27 0.16
C CYS A 250 1.79 -13.57 0.93
N LEU A 251 0.92 -14.58 0.77
CA LEU A 251 1.12 -15.90 1.39
C LEU A 251 2.39 -16.59 0.88
N ALA A 252 2.72 -16.47 -0.40
CA ALA A 252 3.93 -17.04 -0.97
C ALA A 252 5.20 -16.42 -0.39
N GLU A 253 5.19 -15.11 -0.09
CA GLU A 253 6.32 -14.45 0.54
C GLU A 253 6.52 -14.92 1.99
N PHE A 254 5.42 -15.09 2.76
CA PHE A 254 5.50 -15.75 4.06
C PHE A 254 5.99 -17.19 3.94
N ALA A 255 5.52 -17.95 2.94
CA ALA A 255 5.95 -19.32 2.69
C ALA A 255 7.46 -19.45 2.43
N CYS A 256 8.07 -18.43 1.80
CA CYS A 256 9.50 -18.40 1.52
C CYS A 256 10.35 -17.60 2.51
N ASN A 257 9.78 -17.13 3.61
CA ASN A 257 10.58 -16.55 4.69
C ASN A 257 11.33 -17.65 5.46
N THR A 258 12.66 -17.65 5.41
CA THR A 258 13.48 -18.68 6.06
C THR A 258 13.52 -18.59 7.58
N ASN A 259 13.14 -17.44 8.14
CA ASN A 259 13.23 -17.16 9.57
C ASN A 259 12.03 -17.65 10.37
N HIS A 260 10.93 -18.05 9.71
CA HIS A 260 9.67 -18.42 10.37
C HIS A 260 9.07 -19.75 9.85
N PRO A 261 9.71 -20.92 10.08
CA PRO A 261 9.28 -22.20 9.51
C PRO A 261 7.81 -22.57 9.77
N ASP A 262 7.27 -22.23 10.94
CA ASP A 262 5.86 -22.49 11.29
C ASP A 262 4.90 -21.69 10.41
N MET A 263 5.22 -20.42 10.14
CA MET A 263 4.45 -19.59 9.22
C MET A 263 4.50 -20.13 7.80
N ASN A 264 5.61 -20.74 7.40
CA ASN A 264 5.75 -21.24 6.04
C ASN A 264 4.72 -22.34 5.75
N MET A 265 4.59 -23.27 6.69
CA MET A 265 3.63 -24.38 6.59
C MET A 265 2.19 -23.88 6.65
N GLU A 266 1.92 -22.90 7.51
CA GLU A 266 0.59 -22.32 7.64
C GLU A 266 0.20 -21.49 6.41
N ALA A 267 1.12 -20.71 5.83
CA ALA A 267 0.89 -19.98 4.59
C ALA A 267 0.55 -20.93 3.42
N ILE A 268 1.28 -22.05 3.30
CA ILE A 268 0.97 -23.08 2.30
C ILE A 268 -0.40 -23.72 2.56
N ARG A 269 -0.77 -23.94 3.83
CA ARG A 269 -2.10 -24.45 4.21
C ARG A 269 -3.20 -23.45 3.81
N LEU A 270 -2.97 -22.16 3.95
CA LEU A 270 -3.90 -21.10 3.53
C LEU A 270 -4.04 -21.03 2.00
N ILE A 271 -2.94 -21.16 1.25
CA ILE A 271 -3.00 -21.27 -0.22
C ILE A 271 -3.85 -22.47 -0.66
N ARG A 272 -3.75 -23.61 0.05
CA ARG A 272 -4.63 -24.76 -0.20
C ARG A 272 -6.11 -24.40 0.03
N SER A 273 -6.42 -23.68 1.10
CA SER A 273 -7.78 -23.20 1.38
C SER A 273 -8.31 -22.25 0.29
N CYS A 274 -7.44 -21.48 -0.37
CA CYS A 274 -7.83 -20.67 -1.53
C CYS A 274 -8.39 -21.51 -2.68
N GLY A 275 -7.95 -22.76 -2.86
CA GLY A 275 -8.54 -23.68 -3.84
C GLY A 275 -10.03 -23.98 -3.56
N GLU A 276 -10.37 -24.23 -2.30
CA GLU A 276 -11.77 -24.43 -1.88
C GLU A 276 -12.62 -23.17 -2.12
N TYR A 277 -12.06 -21.99 -1.85
CA TYR A 277 -12.77 -20.73 -2.11
C TYR A 277 -13.00 -20.53 -3.62
N VAL A 278 -12.07 -20.89 -4.49
CA VAL A 278 -12.28 -20.80 -5.94
C VAL A 278 -13.37 -21.77 -6.41
N SER A 279 -13.33 -23.04 -5.99
CA SER A 279 -14.34 -24.06 -6.35
C SER A 279 -15.76 -23.62 -5.93
N ILE A 280 -15.93 -23.14 -4.70
CA ILE A 280 -17.25 -22.72 -4.18
C ILE A 280 -17.77 -21.42 -4.84
N ASN A 281 -16.88 -20.56 -5.37
CA ASN A 281 -17.23 -19.23 -5.85
C ASN A 281 -17.13 -19.06 -7.38
N GLN A 282 -17.11 -20.15 -8.16
CA GLN A 282 -16.98 -20.07 -9.62
C GLN A 282 -17.98 -19.11 -10.27
N GLU A 283 -19.27 -19.17 -9.90
CA GLU A 283 -20.31 -18.27 -10.43
C GLU A 283 -20.00 -16.79 -10.12
N ARG A 284 -19.57 -16.49 -8.88
CA ARG A 284 -19.19 -15.14 -8.48
C ARG A 284 -17.98 -14.62 -9.26
N ILE A 285 -17.04 -15.49 -9.62
CA ILE A 285 -15.87 -15.14 -10.45
C ILE A 285 -16.30 -14.76 -11.87
N VAL A 286 -17.27 -15.48 -12.43
CA VAL A 286 -17.82 -15.20 -13.76
C VAL A 286 -18.55 -13.85 -13.79
N GLU A 287 -19.41 -13.61 -12.80
CA GLU A 287 -20.26 -12.42 -12.69
C GLU A 287 -19.47 -11.15 -12.33
N ALA A 288 -18.34 -11.29 -11.65
CA ALA A 288 -17.55 -10.16 -11.20
C ALA A 288 -17.05 -9.30 -12.39
N PRO A 289 -17.16 -7.96 -12.29
CA PRO A 289 -16.66 -7.07 -13.32
C PRO A 289 -15.16 -7.28 -13.59
N TRP A 290 -14.75 -7.11 -14.85
CA TRP A 290 -13.36 -7.24 -15.25
C TRP A 290 -13.05 -6.28 -16.40
N GLU A 291 -12.01 -5.46 -16.24
CA GLU A 291 -11.69 -4.32 -17.12
C GLU A 291 -11.28 -4.74 -18.57
N GLU A 292 -11.00 -6.03 -18.81
CA GLU A 292 -10.57 -6.59 -20.10
C GLU A 292 -11.62 -7.55 -20.73
N SER A 293 -12.89 -7.37 -20.38
CA SER A 293 -13.98 -8.35 -20.56
C SER A 293 -14.48 -8.64 -21.97
N TRP A 294 -14.13 -7.88 -23.02
CA TRP A 294 -14.90 -7.96 -24.28
C TRP A 294 -14.69 -9.25 -25.08
N SER A 295 -13.71 -10.10 -24.75
CA SER A 295 -13.38 -11.30 -25.52
C SER A 295 -13.24 -12.61 -24.72
N VAL A 296 -13.34 -12.58 -23.38
CA VAL A 296 -13.01 -13.75 -22.55
C VAL A 296 -14.27 -14.42 -22.00
N SER A 297 -14.41 -15.72 -22.28
CA SER A 297 -15.52 -16.54 -21.79
C SER A 297 -15.56 -16.57 -20.26
N GLY A 298 -16.75 -16.77 -19.67
CA GLY A 298 -16.90 -16.87 -18.21
C GLY A 298 -15.99 -17.94 -17.61
N ASP A 299 -15.91 -19.07 -18.28
CA ASP A 299 -15.05 -20.19 -17.91
C ASP A 299 -13.57 -19.77 -17.81
N GLN A 300 -13.06 -19.07 -18.82
CA GLN A 300 -11.68 -18.64 -18.82
C GLN A 300 -11.39 -17.63 -17.68
N ARG A 301 -12.41 -16.91 -17.17
CA ARG A 301 -12.25 -16.06 -15.97
C ARG A 301 -12.00 -16.88 -14.71
N ILE A 302 -12.65 -18.04 -14.57
CA ILE A 302 -12.45 -18.95 -13.42
C ILE A 302 -10.99 -19.40 -13.39
N TRP A 303 -10.43 -19.75 -14.55
CA TRP A 303 -9.02 -20.08 -14.66
C TRP A 303 -8.13 -18.89 -14.34
N LEU A 304 -8.26 -17.78 -15.06
CA LEU A 304 -7.34 -16.65 -14.97
C LEU A 304 -7.37 -15.91 -13.62
N ARG A 305 -8.54 -15.81 -12.99
CA ARG A 305 -8.73 -15.07 -11.72
C ARG A 305 -8.76 -15.97 -10.49
N GLY A 306 -8.99 -17.28 -10.66
CA GLY A 306 -9.10 -18.24 -9.57
C GLY A 306 -7.95 -19.24 -9.57
N TRP A 307 -8.01 -20.24 -10.44
CA TRP A 307 -7.09 -21.38 -10.38
C TRP A 307 -5.64 -21.04 -10.75
N PHE A 308 -5.44 -20.27 -11.82
CA PHE A 308 -4.11 -19.94 -12.33
C PHE A 308 -3.23 -19.22 -11.29
N PRO A 309 -3.71 -18.16 -10.60
CA PRO A 309 -2.95 -17.52 -9.52
C PRO A 309 -2.46 -18.49 -8.43
N ILE A 310 -3.27 -19.48 -8.04
CA ILE A 310 -2.90 -20.47 -7.01
C ILE A 310 -1.72 -21.31 -7.49
N PHE A 311 -1.84 -21.88 -8.70
CA PHE A 311 -0.79 -22.74 -9.25
C PHE A 311 0.49 -21.97 -9.59
N PHE A 312 0.35 -20.73 -10.04
CA PHE A 312 1.47 -19.85 -10.29
C PHE A 312 2.26 -19.58 -9.01
N GLU A 313 1.62 -19.17 -7.92
CA GLU A 313 2.32 -18.87 -6.68
C GLU A 313 2.88 -20.12 -5.99
N LEU A 314 2.18 -21.26 -6.05
CA LEU A 314 2.76 -22.55 -5.62
C LEU A 314 4.02 -22.90 -6.42
N SER A 315 4.01 -22.70 -7.74
CA SER A 315 5.19 -22.89 -8.59
C SER A 315 6.35 -21.96 -8.18
N CYS A 316 6.06 -20.70 -7.86
CA CYS A 316 7.06 -19.77 -7.34
C CYS A 316 7.70 -20.30 -6.04
N ILE A 317 6.89 -20.77 -5.08
CA ILE A 317 7.40 -21.34 -3.83
C ILE A 317 8.28 -22.56 -4.11
N ILE A 318 7.81 -23.50 -4.94
CA ILE A 318 8.53 -24.74 -5.27
C ILE A 318 9.89 -24.46 -5.92
N ASN A 319 10.01 -23.36 -6.66
CA ASN A 319 11.26 -22.99 -7.32
C ASN A 319 12.21 -22.18 -6.42
N ARG A 320 11.71 -21.44 -5.42
CA ARG A 320 12.52 -20.51 -4.59
C ARG A 320 12.97 -21.09 -3.26
N CYS A 321 12.21 -22.02 -2.70
CA CYS A 321 12.33 -22.41 -1.30
C CYS A 321 13.21 -23.67 -1.05
N LYS A 322 13.51 -23.98 0.22
CA LYS A 322 14.22 -25.20 0.66
C LYS A 322 13.34 -26.46 0.57
N LEU A 323 13.96 -27.65 0.68
CA LEU A 323 13.36 -28.95 0.35
C LEU A 323 12.04 -29.25 1.09
N ASP A 324 11.95 -28.97 2.38
CA ASP A 324 10.75 -29.18 3.21
C ASP A 324 9.56 -28.36 2.70
N VAL A 325 9.75 -27.06 2.50
CA VAL A 325 8.73 -26.14 1.98
C VAL A 325 8.35 -26.51 0.55
N ARG A 326 9.33 -26.80 -0.32
CA ARG A 326 9.11 -27.27 -1.69
C ARG A 326 8.26 -28.53 -1.74
N THR A 327 8.59 -29.51 -0.92
CA THR A 327 7.88 -30.80 -0.86
C THR A 327 6.45 -30.57 -0.43
N ARG A 328 6.22 -29.73 0.59
CA ARG A 328 4.87 -29.41 1.06
C ARG A 328 4.05 -28.66 0.02
N SER A 329 4.62 -27.68 -0.68
CA SER A 329 3.95 -26.97 -1.78
C SER A 329 3.61 -27.89 -2.96
N LEU A 330 4.49 -28.81 -3.32
CA LEU A 330 4.20 -29.85 -4.31
C LEU A 330 3.04 -30.74 -3.87
N THR A 331 3.05 -31.20 -2.61
CA THR A 331 1.94 -31.99 -2.05
C THR A 331 0.62 -31.23 -2.16
N VAL A 332 0.60 -29.95 -1.76
CA VAL A 332 -0.60 -29.12 -1.86
C VAL A 332 -1.05 -28.91 -3.30
N MET A 333 -0.13 -28.67 -4.25
CA MET A 333 -0.46 -28.56 -5.67
C MET A 333 -1.16 -29.82 -6.17
N PHE A 334 -0.62 -31.01 -5.88
CA PHE A 334 -1.23 -32.28 -6.27
C PHE A 334 -2.54 -32.59 -5.52
N GLU A 335 -2.66 -32.19 -4.25
CA GLU A 335 -3.92 -32.30 -3.50
C GLU A 335 -5.03 -31.48 -4.18
N ILE A 336 -4.75 -30.24 -4.58
CA ILE A 336 -5.72 -29.40 -5.31
C ILE A 336 -6.10 -30.06 -6.62
N MET A 337 -5.12 -30.53 -7.41
CA MET A 337 -5.38 -31.25 -8.67
C MET A 337 -6.24 -32.50 -8.48
N LYS A 338 -6.00 -33.25 -7.40
CA LYS A 338 -6.74 -34.48 -7.10
C LYS A 338 -8.17 -34.18 -6.67
N ASN A 339 -8.37 -33.15 -5.85
CA ASN A 339 -9.67 -32.85 -5.26
C ASN A 339 -10.60 -32.09 -6.20
N HIS A 340 -10.04 -31.17 -7.01
CA HIS A 340 -10.80 -30.23 -7.85
C HIS A 340 -10.59 -30.46 -9.36
N GLY A 341 -9.75 -31.41 -9.75
CA GLY A 341 -9.39 -31.63 -11.16
C GLY A 341 -10.55 -32.08 -12.06
N ASN A 342 -11.63 -32.59 -11.48
CA ASN A 342 -12.89 -32.88 -12.19
C ASN A 342 -13.61 -31.60 -12.67
N GLU A 343 -13.36 -30.46 -12.04
CA GLU A 343 -13.90 -29.16 -12.44
C GLU A 343 -13.09 -28.53 -13.60
N PHE A 344 -11.89 -29.06 -13.89
CA PHE A 344 -10.96 -28.43 -14.82
C PHE A 344 -11.24 -28.80 -16.27
N ARG A 345 -11.17 -27.80 -17.13
CA ARG A 345 -11.30 -27.95 -18.58
C ARG A 345 -10.02 -28.48 -19.21
N SER A 346 -10.13 -29.13 -20.36
CA SER A 346 -8.97 -29.67 -21.08
C SER A 346 -7.92 -28.60 -21.42
N GLU A 347 -8.35 -27.37 -21.68
CA GLU A 347 -7.47 -26.21 -21.90
C GLU A 347 -6.72 -25.80 -20.62
N TRP A 348 -7.40 -25.76 -19.47
CA TRP A 348 -6.78 -25.45 -18.18
C TRP A 348 -5.78 -26.52 -17.77
N TRP A 349 -6.08 -27.79 -18.03
CA TRP A 349 -5.13 -28.89 -17.83
C TRP A 349 -3.86 -28.69 -18.66
N ARG A 350 -3.98 -28.22 -19.91
CA ARG A 350 -2.82 -27.94 -20.77
C ARG A 350 -1.95 -26.82 -20.17
N ASP A 351 -2.57 -25.74 -19.73
CA ASP A 351 -1.88 -24.62 -19.07
C ASP A 351 -1.22 -25.06 -17.76
N LEU A 352 -1.93 -25.85 -16.95
CA LEU A 352 -1.42 -26.41 -15.71
C LEU A 352 -0.23 -27.32 -15.96
N PHE A 353 -0.28 -28.21 -16.95
CA PHE A 353 0.85 -29.06 -17.30
C PHE A 353 2.06 -28.25 -17.75
N ASN A 354 1.86 -27.12 -18.45
CA ASN A 354 2.98 -26.22 -18.75
C ASN A 354 3.63 -25.64 -17.48
N ILE A 355 2.84 -25.32 -16.46
CA ILE A 355 3.37 -24.88 -15.15
C ILE A 355 4.11 -26.03 -14.47
N VAL A 356 3.50 -27.21 -14.39
CA VAL A 356 4.04 -28.40 -13.73
C VAL A 356 5.34 -28.87 -14.40
N PHE A 357 5.37 -29.00 -15.72
CA PHE A 357 6.57 -29.41 -16.44
C PHE A 357 7.71 -28.43 -16.25
N ARG A 358 7.45 -27.11 -16.21
CA ARG A 358 8.48 -26.10 -15.90
C ARG A 358 9.09 -26.23 -14.50
N ILE A 359 8.40 -26.87 -13.56
CA ILE A 359 8.94 -27.17 -12.22
C ILE A 359 9.93 -28.34 -12.28
N PHE A 360 9.66 -29.33 -13.14
CA PHE A 360 10.47 -30.53 -13.29
C PHE A 360 11.49 -30.45 -14.42
N ASP A 361 11.50 -29.37 -15.20
CA ASP A 361 12.42 -29.18 -16.31
C ASP A 361 13.86 -29.04 -15.77
N HIS A 362 14.66 -30.09 -15.97
CA HIS A 362 15.96 -30.30 -15.35
C HIS A 362 17.03 -29.26 -15.74
N ALA A 363 16.81 -28.47 -16.78
CA ALA A 363 17.76 -27.45 -17.25
C ALA A 363 18.03 -26.33 -16.22
N LYS A 364 17.19 -26.16 -15.19
CA LYS A 364 17.42 -25.18 -14.11
C LYS A 364 18.35 -25.64 -12.98
N LEU A 365 18.74 -26.92 -12.95
CA LEU A 365 19.71 -27.41 -11.96
C LEU A 365 21.13 -26.88 -12.25
N ASP A 366 21.43 -26.50 -13.50
CA ASP A 366 22.74 -25.97 -13.90
C ASP A 366 22.80 -24.42 -13.92
N GLU A 367 21.67 -23.72 -14.07
CA GLU A 367 21.63 -22.25 -14.18
C GLU A 367 21.60 -21.50 -12.84
N HIS A 368 21.35 -22.14 -11.70
CA HIS A 368 21.37 -21.46 -10.39
C HIS A 368 22.76 -20.99 -9.93
N ARG A 369 23.79 -21.08 -10.80
CA ARG A 369 25.08 -20.41 -10.64
C ARG A 369 25.22 -19.08 -11.41
N ALA A 370 24.27 -18.69 -12.25
CA ALA A 370 24.39 -17.47 -13.04
C ALA A 370 23.04 -16.74 -13.17
N ASP A 371 23.04 -15.52 -12.65
CA ASP A 371 22.15 -14.40 -12.98
C ASP A 371 20.75 -14.32 -12.36
N VAL A 372 20.68 -13.46 -11.32
CA VAL A 372 19.47 -12.89 -10.73
C VAL A 372 19.24 -11.53 -11.38
N SER A 373 18.65 -11.50 -12.56
CA SER A 373 17.94 -10.31 -13.07
C SER A 373 17.15 -10.69 -14.32
N SER A 374 15.90 -10.24 -14.43
CA SER A 374 15.01 -10.41 -15.61
C SER A 374 14.11 -11.65 -15.62
N ARG A 375 13.08 -11.70 -14.77
CA ARG A 375 11.85 -12.47 -15.06
C ARG A 375 10.60 -11.75 -14.56
N TYR A 376 10.15 -10.72 -15.30
CA TYR A 376 8.80 -10.15 -15.16
C TYR A 376 8.09 -9.88 -16.50
N ILE A 377 8.62 -10.35 -17.63
CA ILE A 377 8.08 -10.04 -18.97
C ILE A 377 7.90 -11.30 -19.81
N ILE A 378 7.11 -12.31 -19.40
CA ILE A 378 6.67 -13.38 -20.35
C ILE A 378 5.27 -13.96 -20.04
N ILE A 379 4.34 -13.26 -19.36
CA ILE A 379 2.99 -13.87 -19.13
C ILE A 379 1.80 -12.99 -19.58
N PHE A 380 2.00 -11.70 -19.87
CA PHE A 380 0.93 -10.86 -20.46
C PHE A 380 1.31 -10.40 -21.87
N GLY A 381 1.39 -11.35 -22.79
CA GLY A 381 1.61 -11.09 -24.21
C GLY A 381 0.63 -11.87 -25.07
N HIS A 382 -0.60 -11.37 -25.18
CA HIS A 382 -1.30 -11.11 -26.44
C HIS A 382 -2.63 -10.40 -26.20
#